data_AF-A0A932BNH7-F1
#
_entry.id   AF-A0A932BNH7-F1
#
_cell.length_a   1.000
_cell.length_b   1.000
_cell.length_c   1.000
_cell.angle_alpha   90.00
_cell.angle_beta   90.00
_cell.angle_gamma   90.00
#
_symmetry.space_group_name_H-M   'P 1'
#
loop_
_entity.id
_entity.type
_entity.pdbx_description
1 polymer ?
#
loop_
_entity_poly.entity_id
_entity_poly.type
_entity_poly.pdbx_seq_one_letter_code
_entity_poly.pdbx_strand_id
1 'polypeptide(L)'
;MREAQTSRNLEALEMEREGRVEEAIALYERNAAEGFAGDWPYGRLVAIYERRGDLDEAERVLLRAVAVFQASLARTPQDRRTMVQTFKKRLALVQKARRARARSATASRRAAGGESRRPVPE
;
A
#
# COMPACT_ATOMS: atom_id res chain seq x y z
N MET A 1 -4.68 -24.17 -8.15
CA MET A 1 -4.41 -22.72 -8.34
C MET A 1 -4.91 -21.86 -7.18
N ARG A 2 -6.22 -21.85 -6.85
CA ARG A 2 -6.76 -21.01 -5.75
C ARG A 2 -6.37 -21.48 -4.35
N GLU A 3 -6.33 -22.79 -4.11
CA GLU A 3 -5.95 -23.37 -2.82
C GLU A 3 -4.52 -23.00 -2.42
N ALA A 4 -3.56 -23.09 -3.36
CA ALA A 4 -2.17 -22.69 -3.12
C ALA A 4 -2.04 -21.20 -2.73
N GLN A 5 -2.84 -20.32 -3.34
CA GLN A 5 -2.86 -18.90 -2.96
C GLN A 5 -3.46 -18.68 -1.58
N THR A 6 -4.52 -19.42 -1.23
CA THR A 6 -5.10 -19.40 0.12
C THR A 6 -4.11 -19.89 1.17
N SER A 7 -3.46 -21.04 0.96
CA SER A 7 -2.44 -21.58 1.87
C SER A 7 -1.29 -20.58 2.07
N ARG A 8 -0.82 -19.96 0.98
CA ARG A 8 0.22 -18.93 1.04
C ARG A 8 -0.19 -17.71 1.87
N ASN A 9 -1.45 -17.29 1.80
CA ASN A 9 -1.95 -16.19 2.64
C ASN A 9 -2.03 -16.58 4.12
N LEU A 10 -2.39 -17.83 4.42
CA LEU A 10 -2.42 -18.32 5.80
C LEU A 10 -1.01 -18.41 6.39
N GLU A 11 -0.05 -18.91 5.61
CA GLU A 11 1.38 -18.93 5.99
C GLU A 11 1.91 -17.51 6.23
N ALA A 12 1.60 -16.58 5.33
CA ALA A 12 1.97 -15.17 5.50
C ALA A 12 1.34 -14.54 6.75
N LEU A 13 0.11 -14.93 7.11
CA LEU A 13 -0.53 -14.48 8.36
C LEU A 13 0.24 -14.95 9.59
N GLU A 14 0.65 -16.22 9.59
CA GLU A 14 1.41 -16.82 10.69
C GLU A 14 2.76 -16.13 10.84
N MET A 15 3.49 -15.97 9.73
CA MET A 15 4.76 -15.21 9.69
C MET A 15 4.58 -13.78 10.22
N GLU A 16 3.52 -13.07 9.80
CA GLU A 16 3.25 -11.72 10.29
C GLU A 16 3.02 -11.69 11.81
N ARG A 17 2.32 -12.70 12.36
CA ARG A 17 2.05 -12.82 13.80
C ARG A 17 3.29 -13.15 14.62
N GLU A 18 4.25 -13.85 14.02
CA GLU A 18 5.55 -14.17 14.61
C GLU A 18 6.56 -13.02 14.51
N GLY A 19 6.19 -11.91 13.85
CA GLY A 19 7.07 -10.77 13.62
C GLY A 19 7.99 -10.93 12.41
N ARG A 20 7.85 -12.01 11.62
CA ARG A 20 8.55 -12.24 10.34
C ARG A 20 7.86 -11.46 9.22
N VAL A 21 7.79 -10.14 9.38
CA VAL A 21 6.97 -9.27 8.52
C VAL A 21 7.48 -9.24 7.09
N GLU A 22 8.79 -9.26 6.86
CA GLU A 22 9.40 -9.29 5.52
C GLU A 22 9.01 -10.54 4.73
N GLU A 23 9.04 -11.70 5.39
CA GLU A 23 8.64 -12.98 4.79
C GLU A 23 7.14 -12.96 4.47
N ALA A 24 6.31 -12.45 5.39
CA ALA A 24 4.88 -12.27 5.16
C ALA A 24 4.58 -11.35 3.97
N ILE A 25 5.29 -10.21 3.84
CA ILE A 25 5.16 -9.31 2.70
C ILE A 25 5.45 -10.05 1.39
N ALA A 26 6.53 -10.83 1.31
CA ALA A 26 6.91 -11.54 0.10
C ALA A 26 5.79 -12.51 -0.36
N LEU A 27 5.17 -13.22 0.58
CA LEU A 27 4.08 -14.13 0.30
C LEU A 27 2.78 -13.41 -0.10
N TYR A 28 2.42 -12.31 0.57
CA TYR A 28 1.27 -11.50 0.19
C TYR A 28 1.47 -10.84 -1.20
N GLU A 29 2.66 -10.28 -1.48
CA GLU A 29 2.98 -9.65 -2.77
C GLU A 29 2.89 -10.65 -3.91
N ARG A 30 3.38 -11.87 -3.70
CA ARG A 30 3.25 -12.94 -4.69
C ARG A 30 1.79 -13.21 -5.02
N ASN A 31 0.92 -13.29 -4.02
CA ASN A 31 -0.52 -13.46 -4.24
C ASN A 31 -1.18 -12.27 -4.93
N ALA A 32 -0.79 -11.04 -4.58
CA ALA A 32 -1.29 -9.83 -5.22
C ALA A 32 -0.84 -9.73 -6.69
N ALA A 33 0.40 -10.13 -6.99
CA ALA A 33 0.95 -10.20 -8.34
C ALA A 33 0.19 -11.24 -9.19
N GLU A 34 -0.10 -12.41 -8.62
CA GLU A 34 -0.91 -13.46 -9.27
C GLU A 34 -2.42 -13.11 -9.36
N GLY A 35 -2.86 -11.95 -8.83
CA GLY A 35 -4.24 -11.49 -8.95
C GLY A 35 -5.22 -12.24 -8.07
N PHE A 36 -4.82 -12.59 -6.83
CA PHE A 36 -5.67 -13.30 -5.89
C PHE A 36 -7.04 -12.62 -5.77
N ALA A 37 -8.10 -13.43 -5.86
CA ALA A 37 -9.45 -12.92 -5.88
C ALA A 37 -9.91 -12.41 -4.51
N GLY A 38 -9.31 -12.82 -3.39
CA GLY A 38 -9.65 -12.30 -2.05
C GLY A 38 -9.05 -10.92 -1.78
N ASP A 39 -9.71 -10.13 -0.94
CA ASP A 39 -9.32 -8.77 -0.53
C ASP A 39 -8.24 -8.76 0.55
N TRP A 40 -8.18 -9.80 1.34
CA TRP A 40 -7.36 -9.89 2.54
C TRP A 40 -5.85 -9.57 2.34
N PRO A 41 -5.10 -10.15 1.37
CA PRO A 41 -3.68 -9.81 1.21
C PRO A 41 -3.43 -8.35 0.81
N TYR A 42 -4.31 -7.76 0.00
CA TYR A 42 -4.21 -6.34 -0.35
C TYR A 42 -4.39 -5.46 0.89
N GLY A 43 -5.36 -5.78 1.75
CA GLY A 43 -5.58 -5.08 3.00
C GLY A 43 -4.39 -5.18 3.95
N ARG A 44 -3.77 -6.37 4.10
CA ARG A 44 -2.58 -6.57 4.93
C ARG A 44 -1.38 -5.79 4.42
N LEU A 45 -1.06 -5.90 3.14
CA LEU A 45 0.05 -5.16 2.51
C LEU A 45 -0.09 -3.66 2.71
N VAL A 46 -1.28 -3.10 2.44
CA VAL A 46 -1.54 -1.66 2.64
C VAL A 46 -1.31 -1.27 4.09
N ALA A 47 -1.83 -2.03 5.05
CA ALA A 47 -1.64 -1.74 6.46
C ALA A 47 -0.16 -1.83 6.89
N ILE A 48 0.60 -2.78 6.36
CA ILE A 48 2.04 -2.92 6.63
C ILE A 48 2.81 -1.72 6.07
N TYR A 49 2.60 -1.38 4.80
CA TYR A 49 3.29 -0.26 4.15
C TYR A 49 2.94 1.08 4.77
N GLU A 50 1.67 1.32 5.14
CA GLU A 50 1.28 2.53 5.85
C GLU A 50 1.98 2.67 7.21
N ARG A 51 2.15 1.57 7.96
CA ARG A 51 2.90 1.57 9.23
C ARG A 51 4.39 1.86 9.03
N ARG A 52 4.99 1.40 7.94
CA ARG A 52 6.38 1.73 7.56
C ARG A 52 6.52 3.15 6.99
N GLY A 53 5.41 3.77 6.61
CA GLY A 53 5.39 5.04 5.92
C GLY A 53 5.71 4.93 4.42
N ASP A 54 5.74 3.73 3.86
CA ASP A 54 5.99 3.44 2.45
C ASP A 54 4.71 3.70 1.63
N LEU A 55 4.30 4.96 1.58
CA LEU A 55 3.02 5.35 0.99
C LEU A 55 2.94 5.11 -0.53
N ASP A 56 4.09 5.08 -1.22
CA ASP A 56 4.16 4.71 -2.64
C ASP A 56 3.83 3.23 -2.85
N GLU A 57 4.31 2.33 -1.98
CA GLU A 57 3.97 0.90 -2.03
C GLU A 57 2.51 0.63 -1.67
N ALA A 58 1.99 1.32 -0.64
CA ALA A 58 0.57 1.26 -0.31
C ALA A 58 -0.32 1.70 -1.49
N GLU A 59 0.08 2.78 -2.19
CA GLU A 59 -0.61 3.25 -3.40
C GLU A 59 -0.55 2.21 -4.54
N ARG A 60 0.63 1.61 -4.80
CA ARG A 60 0.79 0.54 -5.82
C ARG A 60 -0.13 -0.64 -5.55
N VAL A 61 -0.19 -1.14 -4.31
CA VAL A 61 -1.03 -2.28 -3.94
C VAL A 61 -2.52 -1.95 -4.11
N LEU A 62 -2.95 -0.74 -3.74
CA LEU A 62 -4.35 -0.31 -3.90
C LEU A 62 -4.75 -0.20 -5.37
N LEU A 63 -3.87 0.33 -6.22
CA LEU A 63 -4.09 0.37 -7.68
C LEU A 63 -4.21 -1.05 -8.26
N ARG A 64 -3.34 -1.97 -7.83
CA ARG A 64 -3.40 -3.39 -8.23
C ARG A 64 -4.70 -4.04 -7.79
N ALA A 65 -5.12 -3.84 -6.54
CA ALA A 65 -6.39 -4.33 -6.03
C ALA A 65 -7.54 -3.85 -6.92
N VAL A 66 -7.66 -2.52 -7.14
CA VAL A 66 -8.71 -1.95 -8.00
C VAL A 66 -8.77 -2.64 -9.37
N ALA A 67 -7.62 -2.83 -10.03
CA ALA A 67 -7.57 -3.53 -11.33
C ALA A 67 -8.06 -4.99 -11.25
N VAL A 68 -7.60 -5.75 -10.25
CA VAL A 68 -7.98 -7.16 -10.06
C VAL A 68 -9.48 -7.29 -9.77
N PHE A 69 -10.03 -6.46 -8.89
CA PHE A 69 -11.46 -6.53 -8.54
C PHE A 69 -12.37 -6.02 -9.66
N GLN A 70 -11.92 -5.08 -10.48
CA GLN A 70 -12.66 -4.64 -11.68
C GLN A 70 -12.74 -5.75 -12.73
N ALA A 71 -11.64 -6.49 -12.95
CA ALA A 71 -11.56 -7.55 -13.95
C ALA A 71 -12.09 -8.92 -13.46
N SER A 72 -12.37 -9.08 -12.16
CA SER A 72 -12.77 -10.36 -11.60
C SER A 72 -14.10 -10.86 -12.16
N LEU A 73 -14.15 -12.09 -12.66
CA LEU A 73 -15.41 -12.77 -13.01
C LEU A 73 -15.94 -13.66 -11.89
N ALA A 74 -15.14 -13.85 -10.83
CA ALA A 74 -15.46 -14.75 -9.71
C ALA A 74 -16.42 -14.14 -8.67
N ARG A 75 -16.95 -12.94 -8.91
CA ARG A 75 -17.83 -12.21 -7.99
C ARG A 75 -19.01 -11.57 -8.72
N THR A 76 -20.09 -11.31 -7.99
CA THR A 76 -21.22 -10.56 -8.53
C THR A 76 -20.80 -9.13 -8.91
N PRO A 77 -21.49 -8.48 -9.88
CA PRO A 77 -21.23 -7.07 -10.21
C PRO A 77 -21.31 -6.13 -9.00
N GLN A 78 -22.25 -6.41 -8.09
CA GLN A 78 -22.43 -5.60 -6.88
C GLN A 78 -21.25 -5.75 -5.92
N ASP A 79 -20.78 -6.97 -5.66
CA ASP A 79 -19.62 -7.19 -4.78
C ASP A 79 -18.35 -6.54 -5.34
N ARG A 80 -18.13 -6.67 -6.66
CA ARG A 80 -17.00 -6.00 -7.33
C ARG A 80 -17.08 -4.49 -7.16
N ARG A 81 -18.26 -3.90 -7.36
CA ARG A 81 -18.47 -2.47 -7.18
C ARG A 81 -18.15 -2.05 -5.75
N THR A 82 -18.66 -2.76 -4.76
CA THR A 82 -18.40 -2.46 -3.34
C THR A 82 -16.91 -2.51 -3.01
N MET A 83 -16.21 -3.58 -3.40
CA MET A 83 -14.77 -3.73 -3.16
C MET A 83 -13.95 -2.64 -3.84
N VAL A 84 -14.23 -2.36 -5.11
CA VAL A 84 -13.55 -1.30 -5.86
C VAL A 84 -13.75 0.06 -5.20
N GLN A 85 -14.96 0.36 -4.70
CA GLN A 85 -15.20 1.61 -3.97
C GLN A 85 -14.42 1.68 -2.65
N THR A 86 -14.34 0.59 -1.89
CA THR A 86 -13.54 0.52 -0.67
C THR A 86 -12.06 0.80 -0.95
N PHE A 87 -11.46 0.13 -1.94
CA PHE A 87 -10.07 0.36 -2.30
C PHE A 87 -9.81 1.76 -2.84
N LYS A 88 -10.72 2.32 -3.67
CA LYS A 88 -10.61 3.70 -4.16
C LYS A 88 -10.67 4.74 -3.03
N LYS A 89 -11.53 4.53 -2.03
CA LYS A 89 -11.57 5.40 -0.85
C LYS A 89 -10.25 5.36 -0.09
N ARG A 90 -9.69 4.17 0.15
CA ARG A 90 -8.38 4.04 0.81
C ARG A 90 -7.25 4.67 -0.02
N LEU A 91 -7.27 4.47 -1.34
CA LEU A 91 -6.30 5.04 -2.28
C LEU A 91 -6.28 6.58 -2.20
N ALA A 92 -7.45 7.22 -2.17
CA ALA A 92 -7.54 8.66 -2.03
C ALA A 92 -6.91 9.17 -0.71
N LEU A 93 -7.08 8.41 0.39
CA LEU A 93 -6.45 8.74 1.69
C LEU A 93 -4.92 8.61 1.63
N VAL A 94 -4.41 7.51 1.07
CA VAL A 94 -2.96 7.28 0.91
C VAL A 94 -2.34 8.37 0.02
N GLN A 95 -2.97 8.69 -1.11
CA GLN A 95 -2.52 9.77 -2.00
C GLN A 95 -2.49 11.14 -1.29
N LYS A 96 -3.52 11.44 -0.49
CA LYS A 96 -3.56 12.68 0.31
C LYS A 96 -2.42 12.72 1.33
N ALA A 97 -2.20 11.62 2.06
CA ALA A 97 -1.12 11.50 3.04
C ALA A 97 0.26 11.65 2.39
N ARG A 98 0.47 11.00 1.24
CA ARG A 98 1.71 11.06 0.48
C ARG A 98 2.03 12.47 -0.01
N ARG A 99 1.04 13.17 -0.56
CA ARG A 99 1.16 14.58 -0.97
C ARG A 99 1.46 15.49 0.22
N ALA A 100 0.83 15.26 1.37
CA ALA A 100 1.13 16.02 2.59
C ALA A 100 2.59 15.82 3.02
N ARG A 101 3.06 14.56 3.07
CA ARG A 101 4.45 14.24 3.44
C ARG A 101 5.48 14.83 2.48
N ALA A 102 5.23 14.76 1.17
CA ALA A 102 6.11 15.34 0.16
C ALA A 102 6.21 16.88 0.28
N ARG A 103 5.08 17.56 0.57
CA ARG A 103 5.06 19.01 0.81
C ARG A 103 5.87 19.37 2.06
N SER A 104 5.68 18.67 3.17
CA SER A 104 6.44 18.88 4.39
C SER A 104 7.94 18.68 4.17
N ALA A 105 8.35 17.60 3.48
CA ALA A 105 9.76 17.35 3.17
C ALA A 105 10.40 18.42 2.27
N THR A 106 9.60 19.07 1.42
CA THR A 106 10.07 20.18 0.57
C THR A 106 10.22 21.47 1.37
N ALA A 107 9.26 21.77 2.26
CA ALA A 107 9.33 22.92 3.16
C ALA A 107 10.54 22.84 4.11
N SER A 108 10.79 21.67 4.71
CA SER A 108 11.95 21.46 5.59
C SER A 108 13.29 21.66 4.86
N ARG A 109 13.41 21.19 3.61
CA ARG A 109 14.62 21.41 2.78
C ARG A 109 14.86 22.88 2.45
N ARG A 110 13.79 23.64 2.17
CA ARG A 110 13.91 25.09 1.92
C ARG A 110 14.34 25.86 3.17
N ALA A 111 13.84 25.48 4.36
CA ALA A 111 14.26 26.08 5.62
C ALA A 111 15.75 25.83 5.91
N ALA A 112 16.22 24.59 5.74
CA ALA A 112 17.62 24.23 5.99
C ALA A 112 18.62 24.87 4.99
N GLY A 113 18.19 25.17 3.76
CA GLY A 113 19.04 25.82 2.74
C GLY A 113 19.09 27.35 2.83
N GLY A 114 18.25 27.98 3.67
CA GLY A 114 18.11 29.44 3.76
C GLY A 114 19.06 30.13 4.74
N GLU A 115 19.76 29.40 5.61
CA GLU A 115 20.60 29.98 6.68
C GLU A 115 22.05 30.32 6.26
N SER A 116 22.47 30.02 5.03
CA SER A 116 23.85 30.25 4.58
C SER A 116 24.01 31.52 3.74
N ARG A 117 23.52 32.68 4.20
CA ARG A 117 23.93 34.00 3.68
C ARG A 117 23.78 35.06 4.77
N ARG A 118 24.73 35.14 5.71
CA ARG A 118 25.01 36.40 6.41
C ARG A 118 26.15 37.10 5.66
N PRO A 119 25.96 38.32 5.14
CA PRO A 119 27.09 39.11 4.65
C PRO A 119 27.95 39.49 5.85
N VAL A 120 29.26 39.29 5.73
CA VAL A 120 30.25 39.82 6.67
C VAL A 120 30.37 41.32 6.35
N PRO A 121 30.10 42.24 7.29
CA PRO A 121 30.34 43.65 7.03
C PRO A 121 31.85 43.93 7.10
N GLU A 122 32.36 44.68 6.12
CA GLU A 122 33.68 45.33 6.16
C GLU A 122 33.66 46.58 7.05
#